data_AF-A0A6U2Y3K6-F1
#
_entry.id   AF-A0A6U2Y3K6-F1
#
_cell.length_a   1.000
_cell.length_b   1.000
_cell.length_c   1.000
_cell.angle_alpha   90.00
_cell.angle_beta   90.00
_cell.angle_gamma   90.00
#
_symmetry.space_group_name_H-M   'P 1'
#
loop_
_entity.id
_entity.type
_entity.pdbx_description
1 polymer ?
#
loop_
_entity_poly.entity_id
_entity_poly.type
_entity_poly.pdbx_seq_one_letter_code
_entity_poly.pdbx_strand_id
1 'polypeptide(L)'
;VFKSQGPPAAPVEMKELHEPCKSVATLQIARDLRNDSAQQISSLLAELPASVRKFMETGDKDQELDISDDDARDLSIQTNETAIDLNISDELSNIRMFRDIVEKQKSARQLLIFLLIKSRCQFGSEKAALAFTTAQRAMGELTKRKQILQDAMELEGATMDDLEDDGGDNADHAAEEGNQEELTLDWFKPVAEDEEPATKKTRVE
;
A
#
# COMPACT_ATOMS: atom_id res chain seq x y z
N VAL A 1 -7.93 -31.20 -11.53
CA VAL A 1 -8.75 -30.37 -10.62
C VAL A 1 -7.90 -29.99 -9.42
N PHE A 2 -7.15 -28.89 -9.50
CA PHE A 2 -6.43 -28.36 -8.34
C PHE A 2 -7.45 -27.70 -7.41
N LYS A 3 -7.90 -28.43 -6.39
CA LYS A 3 -8.54 -27.81 -5.23
C LYS A 3 -7.42 -27.28 -4.34
N SER A 4 -6.82 -26.15 -4.68
CA SER A 4 -6.09 -25.40 -3.68
C SER A 4 -7.13 -24.84 -2.73
N GLN A 5 -7.31 -25.49 -1.58
CA GLN A 5 -7.92 -24.82 -0.45
C GLN A 5 -6.98 -23.65 -0.12
N GLY A 6 -7.31 -22.47 -0.66
CA GLY A 6 -6.67 -21.23 -0.26
C GLY A 6 -6.85 -20.99 1.24
N PRO A 7 -6.11 -20.05 1.82
CA PRO A 7 -6.23 -19.72 3.23
C PRO A 7 -7.71 -19.45 3.60
N PRO A 8 -8.15 -19.86 4.80
CA PRO A 8 -9.53 -19.67 5.24
C PRO A 8 -9.90 -18.18 5.20
N ALA A 9 -11.12 -17.89 4.74
CA ALA A 9 -11.61 -16.52 4.65
C ALA A 9 -11.63 -15.89 6.03
N ALA A 10 -11.03 -14.71 6.16
CA ALA A 10 -11.02 -13.96 7.41
C ALA A 10 -11.08 -12.46 7.09
N PRO A 11 -11.74 -11.67 7.95
CA PRO A 11 -11.76 -10.22 7.79
C PRO A 11 -10.32 -9.70 7.88
N VAL A 12 -9.94 -8.88 6.91
CA VAL A 12 -8.64 -8.19 6.87
C VAL A 12 -8.93 -6.71 7.03
N GLU A 13 -8.28 -6.07 7.98
CA GLU A 13 -8.42 -4.64 8.17
C GLU A 13 -7.78 -3.87 7.02
N MET A 14 -8.35 -2.72 6.66
CA MET A 14 -7.81 -1.90 5.57
C MET A 14 -6.40 -1.37 5.88
N LYS A 15 -6.05 -1.23 7.16
CA LYS A 15 -4.68 -0.89 7.61
C LYS A 15 -3.67 -1.97 7.21
N GLU A 16 -4.02 -3.24 7.38
CA GLU A 16 -3.15 -4.37 7.03
C GLU A 16 -2.89 -4.46 5.52
N LEU A 17 -3.85 -4.04 4.69
CA LEU A 17 -3.67 -3.94 3.23
C LEU A 17 -2.91 -2.70 2.80
N HIS A 18 -3.07 -1.58 3.53
CA HIS A 18 -2.43 -0.33 3.18
C HIS A 18 -0.92 -0.36 3.43
N GLU A 19 -0.46 -1.00 4.49
CA GLU A 19 0.97 -1.07 4.82
C GLU A 19 1.83 -1.69 3.70
N PRO A 20 1.51 -2.87 3.13
CA PRO A 20 2.23 -3.42 1.99
C PRO A 20 2.20 -2.50 0.77
N CYS A 21 1.05 -1.88 0.47
CA CYS A 21 0.93 -0.92 -0.64
C CYS A 21 1.85 0.29 -0.45
N LYS A 22 1.87 0.85 0.77
CA LYS A 22 2.76 1.96 1.12
C LYS A 22 4.22 1.53 0.99
N SER A 23 4.60 0.37 1.53
CA SER A 23 5.96 -0.15 1.42
C SER A 23 6.39 -0.35 -0.04
N VAL A 24 5.52 -0.88 -0.91
CA VAL A 24 5.82 -1.03 -2.33
C VAL A 24 6.03 0.33 -2.99
N ALA A 25 5.15 1.29 -2.74
CA ALA A 25 5.23 2.64 -3.30
C ALA A 25 6.50 3.38 -2.85
N THR A 26 6.81 3.36 -1.54
CA THR A 26 8.00 4.04 -0.99
C THR A 26 9.30 3.44 -1.55
N LEU A 27 9.35 2.13 -1.74
CA LEU A 27 10.53 1.44 -2.28
C LEU A 27 10.65 1.57 -3.82
N GLN A 28 9.59 1.99 -4.52
CA GLN A 28 9.56 2.01 -5.98
C GLN A 28 10.56 3.02 -6.56
N ILE A 29 10.57 4.24 -6.02
CA ILE A 29 11.51 5.28 -6.47
C ILE A 29 12.96 4.85 -6.24
N ALA A 30 13.26 4.29 -5.07
CA ALA A 30 14.60 3.82 -4.74
C ALA A 30 15.04 2.61 -5.58
N ARG A 31 14.09 1.75 -5.97
CA ARG A 31 14.35 0.66 -6.91
C ARG A 31 14.69 1.22 -8.30
N ASP A 32 13.89 2.12 -8.82
CA ASP A 32 14.02 2.59 -10.20
C ASP A 32 15.33 3.37 -10.38
N LEU A 33 15.67 4.26 -9.43
CA LEU A 33 16.97 4.96 -9.42
C LEU A 33 18.16 4.00 -9.45
N ARG A 34 18.09 2.91 -8.70
CA ARG A 34 19.19 1.93 -8.59
C ARG A 34 19.19 0.90 -9.71
N ASN A 35 18.06 0.67 -10.36
CA ASN A 35 17.97 -0.17 -11.54
C ASN A 35 18.78 0.44 -12.69
N ASP A 36 18.69 1.75 -12.88
CA ASP A 36 19.45 2.45 -13.93
C ASP A 36 20.96 2.34 -13.69
N SER A 37 21.43 2.55 -12.45
CA SER A 37 22.84 2.33 -12.09
C SER A 37 23.27 0.88 -12.29
N ALA A 38 22.46 -0.09 -11.86
CA ALA A 38 22.77 -1.51 -12.05
C ALA A 38 22.82 -1.90 -13.55
N GLN A 39 21.94 -1.34 -14.37
CA GLN A 39 21.97 -1.54 -15.83
C GLN A 39 23.20 -0.90 -16.46
N GLN A 40 23.58 0.31 -16.06
CA GLN A 40 24.79 0.97 -16.55
C GLN A 40 26.04 0.14 -16.24
N ILE A 41 26.19 -0.33 -14.99
CA ILE A 41 27.30 -1.22 -14.61
C ILE A 41 27.26 -2.52 -15.40
N SER A 42 26.08 -3.12 -15.57
CA SER A 42 25.93 -4.35 -16.34
C SER A 42 26.33 -4.17 -17.80
N SER A 43 25.97 -3.05 -18.42
CA SER A 43 26.35 -2.72 -19.80
C SER A 43 27.85 -2.47 -19.92
N LEU A 44 28.42 -1.67 -19.01
CA LEU A 44 29.87 -1.40 -18.96
C LEU A 44 30.69 -2.69 -18.83
N LEU A 45 30.29 -3.60 -17.95
CA LEU A 45 30.96 -4.90 -17.79
C LEU A 45 30.73 -5.85 -18.97
N ALA A 46 29.57 -5.75 -19.64
CA ALA A 46 29.28 -6.55 -20.82
C ALA A 46 30.08 -6.10 -22.04
N GLU A 47 30.36 -4.81 -22.17
CA GLU A 47 31.16 -4.18 -23.23
C GLU A 47 32.67 -4.46 -23.12
N LEU A 48 33.13 -5.02 -21.98
CA LEU A 48 34.53 -5.39 -21.82
C LEU A 48 34.95 -6.44 -22.87
N PRO A 49 36.07 -6.19 -23.58
CA PRO A 49 36.63 -7.14 -24.54
C PRO A 49 36.87 -8.52 -23.94
N ALA A 50 36.70 -9.57 -24.76
CA ALA A 50 36.90 -10.95 -24.32
C ALA A 50 38.34 -11.25 -23.86
N SER A 51 39.34 -10.49 -24.36
CA SER A 51 40.74 -10.51 -23.91
C SER A 51 40.85 -10.07 -22.45
N VAL A 52 40.26 -8.91 -22.11
CA VAL A 52 40.22 -8.36 -20.74
C VAL A 52 39.45 -9.28 -19.80
N ARG A 53 38.30 -9.80 -20.24
CA ARG A 53 37.47 -10.70 -19.40
C ARG A 53 38.20 -11.99 -19.03
N LYS A 54 38.86 -12.63 -19.99
CA LYS A 54 39.68 -13.82 -19.75
C LYS A 54 40.82 -13.51 -18.79
N PHE A 55 41.45 -12.35 -18.94
CA PHE A 55 42.52 -11.89 -18.06
C PHE A 55 42.03 -11.73 -16.61
N MET A 56 40.85 -11.13 -16.41
CA MET A 56 40.21 -11.01 -15.10
C MET A 56 39.80 -12.37 -14.49
N GLU A 57 39.41 -13.34 -15.32
CA GLU A 57 39.08 -14.71 -14.87
C GLU A 57 40.32 -15.52 -14.48
N THR A 58 41.47 -15.29 -15.13
CA THR A 58 42.76 -15.92 -14.79
C THR A 58 43.50 -15.25 -13.64
N GLY A 59 43.18 -14.00 -13.32
CA GLY A 59 43.71 -13.28 -12.17
C GLY A 59 43.08 -13.80 -10.87
N ASP A 60 43.47 -15.01 -10.46
CA ASP A 60 43.19 -15.47 -9.11
C ASP A 60 44.01 -14.62 -8.11
N LYS A 61 43.39 -14.30 -6.98
CA LYS A 61 43.93 -13.35 -6.00
C LYS A 61 45.29 -13.86 -5.51
N ASP A 62 46.36 -13.09 -5.77
CA ASP A 62 47.75 -13.29 -5.31
C ASP A 62 48.78 -13.78 -6.34
N GLN A 63 48.46 -13.85 -7.63
CA GLN A 63 49.50 -13.94 -8.68
C GLN A 63 49.77 -12.57 -9.30
N GLU A 64 50.99 -12.07 -9.13
CA GLU A 64 51.54 -11.05 -10.03
C GLU A 64 51.60 -11.68 -11.43
N LEU A 65 50.66 -11.27 -12.28
CA LEU A 65 50.67 -11.64 -13.69
C LEU A 65 51.79 -10.83 -14.35
N ASP A 66 52.80 -11.52 -14.87
CA ASP A 66 53.87 -10.92 -15.67
C ASP A 66 53.28 -10.60 -17.05
N ILE A 67 52.75 -9.39 -17.21
CA ILE A 67 52.14 -8.92 -18.45
C ILE A 67 53.24 -8.33 -19.33
N SER A 68 53.33 -8.77 -20.59
CA SER A 68 54.18 -8.12 -21.59
C SER A 68 53.75 -6.66 -21.79
N ASP A 69 54.70 -5.73 -21.92
CA ASP A 69 54.42 -4.29 -22.14
C ASP A 69 53.50 -4.03 -23.36
N ASP A 70 53.57 -4.89 -24.37
CA ASP A 70 52.71 -4.81 -25.56
C ASP A 70 51.25 -5.22 -25.24
N ASP A 71 51.06 -6.27 -24.44
CA ASP A 71 49.73 -6.73 -24.00
C ASP A 71 49.10 -5.73 -23.02
N ALA A 72 49.89 -5.11 -22.14
CA ALA A 72 49.43 -4.07 -21.23
C ALA A 72 48.93 -2.82 -21.98
N ARG A 73 49.62 -2.42 -23.05
CA ARG A 73 49.18 -1.31 -23.92
C ARG A 73 47.88 -1.62 -24.65
N ASP A 74 47.78 -2.83 -25.21
CA ASP A 74 46.57 -3.25 -25.92
C ASP A 74 45.35 -3.35 -24.98
N LEU A 75 45.54 -3.87 -23.75
CA LEU A 75 44.49 -3.92 -22.72
C LEU A 75 44.06 -2.50 -22.30
N SER A 76 45.00 -1.57 -22.13
CA SER A 76 44.69 -0.18 -21.76
C SER A 76 43.93 0.58 -22.84
N ILE A 77 44.21 0.32 -24.12
CA ILE A 77 43.52 0.99 -25.25
C ILE A 77 42.11 0.42 -25.43
N GLN A 78 41.91 -0.87 -25.15
CA GLN A 78 40.65 -1.56 -25.36
C GLN A 78 39.69 -1.45 -24.17
N THR A 79 40.16 -1.03 -22.99
CA THR A 79 39.33 -0.90 -21.79
C THR A 79 38.70 0.49 -21.71
N ASN A 80 37.42 0.55 -21.39
CA ASN A 80 36.72 1.81 -21.15
C ASN A 80 37.27 2.48 -19.88
N GLU A 81 37.70 3.74 -19.99
CA GLU A 81 38.21 4.57 -18.88
C GLU A 81 37.22 4.62 -17.69
N THR A 82 35.92 4.67 -17.99
CA THR A 82 34.84 4.65 -17.00
C THR A 82 34.81 3.35 -16.18
N ALA A 83 35.26 2.23 -16.75
CA ALA A 83 35.34 0.95 -16.03
C ALA A 83 36.56 0.89 -15.10
N ILE A 84 37.63 1.64 -15.42
CA ILE A 84 38.86 1.74 -14.61
C ILE A 84 38.61 2.65 -13.40
N ASP A 85 37.88 3.75 -13.59
CA ASP A 85 37.55 4.72 -12.53
C ASP A 85 36.44 4.26 -11.58
N LEU A 86 35.88 3.07 -11.82
CA LEU A 86 34.71 2.58 -11.10
C LEU A 86 35.10 2.16 -9.67
N ASN A 87 34.52 2.83 -8.66
CA ASN A 87 34.73 2.40 -7.28
C ASN A 87 33.93 1.13 -6.96
N ILE A 88 34.61 -0.01 -7.04
CA ILE A 88 34.01 -1.34 -6.84
C ILE A 88 33.31 -1.45 -5.47
N SER A 89 33.82 -0.84 -4.40
CA SER A 89 33.19 -0.96 -3.07
C SER A 89 31.81 -0.32 -3.03
N ASP A 90 31.69 0.84 -3.64
CA ASP A 90 30.47 1.66 -3.61
C ASP A 90 29.43 1.05 -4.55
N GLU A 91 29.85 0.60 -5.74
CA GLU A 91 28.92 -0.01 -6.69
C GLU A 91 28.43 -1.39 -6.26
N LEU A 92 29.28 -2.16 -5.59
CA LEU A 92 28.87 -3.42 -4.98
C LEU A 92 27.86 -3.17 -3.84
N SER A 93 28.07 -2.11 -3.05
CA SER A 93 27.09 -1.66 -2.04
C SER A 93 25.75 -1.26 -2.68
N ASN A 94 25.78 -0.50 -3.79
CA ASN A 94 24.59 -0.11 -4.55
C ASN A 94 23.81 -1.31 -5.07
N ILE A 95 24.49 -2.30 -5.67
CA ILE A 95 23.86 -3.53 -6.17
C ILE A 95 23.27 -4.36 -5.04
N ARG A 96 23.97 -4.50 -3.90
CA ARG A 96 23.43 -5.19 -2.72
C ARG A 96 22.16 -4.51 -2.22
N MET A 97 22.17 -3.19 -2.08
CA MET A 97 20.99 -2.47 -1.64
C MET A 97 19.84 -2.55 -2.65
N PHE A 98 20.13 -2.57 -3.96
CA PHE A 98 19.14 -2.80 -5.00
C PHE A 98 18.46 -4.18 -4.85
N ARG A 99 19.27 -5.24 -4.66
CA ARG A 99 18.76 -6.59 -4.40
C ARG A 99 17.85 -6.62 -3.16
N ASP A 100 18.29 -6.01 -2.07
CA ASP A 100 17.52 -6.00 -0.81
C ASP A 100 16.19 -5.25 -0.98
N ILE A 101 16.15 -4.17 -1.78
CA ILE A 101 14.90 -3.48 -2.13
C ILE A 101 13.97 -4.40 -2.92
N VAL A 102 14.49 -5.11 -3.93
CA VAL A 102 13.70 -6.02 -4.76
C VAL A 102 13.11 -7.15 -3.93
N GLU A 103 13.89 -7.71 -3.00
CA GLU A 103 13.41 -8.75 -2.07
C GLU A 103 12.29 -8.23 -1.16
N LYS A 104 12.45 -7.03 -0.59
CA LYS A 104 11.41 -6.39 0.24
C LYS A 104 10.15 -6.07 -0.56
N GLN A 105 10.28 -5.60 -1.80
CA GLN A 105 9.12 -5.39 -2.66
C GLN A 105 8.42 -6.71 -3.01
N LYS A 106 9.19 -7.77 -3.27
CA LYS A 106 8.64 -9.10 -3.58
C LYS A 106 7.86 -9.66 -2.39
N SER A 107 8.41 -9.59 -1.18
CA SER A 107 7.72 -10.05 0.03
C SER A 107 6.47 -9.22 0.33
N ALA A 108 6.53 -7.89 0.18
CA ALA A 108 5.36 -7.01 0.35
C ALA A 108 4.25 -7.32 -0.68
N ARG A 109 4.60 -7.56 -1.95
CA ARG A 109 3.63 -7.97 -2.98
C ARG A 109 3.02 -9.34 -2.69
N GLN A 110 3.82 -10.30 -2.23
CA GLN A 110 3.32 -11.62 -1.82
C GLN A 110 2.34 -11.50 -0.64
N LEU A 111 2.67 -10.69 0.36
CA LEU A 111 1.81 -10.41 1.49
C LEU A 111 0.50 -9.74 1.03
N LEU A 112 0.57 -8.78 0.12
CA LEU A 112 -0.61 -8.12 -0.44
C LEU A 112 -1.53 -9.11 -1.15
N ILE A 113 -0.97 -9.98 -2.00
CA ILE A 113 -1.73 -11.03 -2.70
C ILE A 113 -2.37 -11.98 -1.68
N PHE A 114 -1.61 -12.39 -0.65
CA PHE A 114 -2.14 -13.24 0.42
C PHE A 114 -3.31 -12.58 1.16
N LEU A 115 -3.19 -11.31 1.53
CA LEU A 115 -4.24 -10.56 2.22
C LEU A 115 -5.47 -10.36 1.33
N LEU A 116 -5.30 -10.13 0.02
CA LEU A 116 -6.40 -10.06 -0.94
C LEU A 116 -7.14 -11.39 -1.08
N ILE A 117 -6.41 -12.52 -1.14
CA ILE A 117 -7.00 -13.86 -1.19
C ILE A 117 -7.74 -14.17 0.12
N LYS A 118 -7.13 -13.83 1.27
CA LYS A 118 -7.70 -14.02 2.61
C LYS A 118 -8.98 -13.19 2.80
N SER A 119 -9.00 -11.96 2.33
CA SER A 119 -10.16 -11.07 2.47
C SER A 119 -11.30 -11.43 1.51
N ARG A 120 -11.05 -12.18 0.43
CA ARG A 120 -12.00 -12.38 -0.67
C ARG A 120 -12.62 -11.06 -1.17
N CYS A 121 -11.89 -9.95 -1.06
CA CYS A 121 -12.36 -8.59 -1.31
C CYS A 121 -13.55 -8.14 -0.44
N GLN A 122 -13.83 -8.81 0.67
CA GLN A 122 -14.80 -8.40 1.68
C GLN A 122 -14.10 -7.51 2.71
N PHE A 123 -13.94 -6.22 2.37
CA PHE A 123 -13.20 -5.24 3.19
C PHE A 123 -13.97 -4.73 4.41
N GLY A 124 -14.84 -5.55 5.00
CA GLY A 124 -15.71 -5.13 6.11
C GLY A 124 -16.74 -4.06 5.71
N SER A 125 -16.91 -3.76 4.41
CA SER A 125 -17.87 -2.80 3.90
C SER A 125 -19.31 -3.13 4.30
N GLU A 126 -19.65 -4.41 4.32
CA GLU A 126 -20.95 -4.91 4.77
C GLU A 126 -21.17 -4.67 6.27
N LYS A 127 -20.15 -4.91 7.10
CA LYS A 127 -20.19 -4.61 8.54
C LYS A 127 -20.29 -3.10 8.81
N ALA A 128 -19.56 -2.30 8.05
CA ALA A 128 -19.60 -0.84 8.15
C ALA A 128 -20.97 -0.29 7.71
N ALA A 129 -21.55 -0.83 6.63
CA ALA A 129 -22.88 -0.46 6.16
C ALA A 129 -23.98 -0.87 7.15
N LEU A 130 -23.86 -2.05 7.78
CA LEU A 130 -24.75 -2.46 8.87
C LEU A 130 -24.63 -1.53 10.09
N ALA A 131 -23.41 -1.18 10.50
CA ALA A 131 -23.18 -0.26 11.60
C ALA A 131 -23.76 1.13 11.30
N PHE A 132 -23.59 1.62 10.07
CA PHE A 132 -24.13 2.90 9.62
C PHE A 132 -25.66 2.92 9.63
N THR A 133 -26.31 1.90 9.04
CA THR A 133 -27.78 1.81 9.02
C THR A 133 -28.37 1.67 10.43
N THR A 134 -27.67 0.97 11.32
CA THR A 134 -28.05 0.86 12.75
C THR A 134 -27.94 2.22 13.45
N ALA A 135 -26.84 2.95 13.23
CA ALA A 135 -26.64 4.28 13.79
C ALA A 135 -27.69 5.27 13.26
N GLN A 136 -28.03 5.22 11.96
CA GLN A 136 -29.04 6.06 11.35
C GLN A 136 -30.44 5.77 11.94
N ARG A 137 -30.77 4.50 12.18
CA ARG A 137 -32.02 4.14 12.87
C ARG A 137 -32.07 4.71 14.28
N ALA A 138 -30.99 4.57 15.05
CA ALA A 138 -30.90 5.09 16.40
C ALA A 138 -31.00 6.63 16.42
N MET A 139 -30.37 7.31 15.46
CA MET A 139 -30.49 8.76 15.28
C MET A 139 -31.93 9.18 14.99
N GLY A 140 -32.62 8.49 14.07
CA GLY A 140 -34.04 8.75 13.79
C GLY A 140 -34.95 8.53 15.01
N GLU A 141 -34.67 7.53 15.85
CA GLU A 141 -35.38 7.33 17.11
C GLU A 141 -35.12 8.45 18.13
N LEU A 142 -33.87 8.90 18.25
CA LEU A 142 -33.48 10.02 19.10
C LEU A 142 -34.13 11.33 18.66
N THR A 143 -34.15 11.62 17.35
CA THR A 143 -34.81 12.82 16.80
C THR A 143 -36.31 12.79 17.08
N LYS A 144 -36.97 11.64 16.92
CA LYS A 144 -38.39 11.49 17.29
C LYS A 144 -38.63 11.71 18.77
N ARG A 145 -37.78 11.14 19.64
CA ARG A 145 -37.89 11.36 21.10
C ARG A 145 -37.62 12.80 21.48
N LYS A 146 -36.66 13.47 20.84
CA LYS A 146 -36.39 14.90 21.01
C LYS A 146 -37.63 15.72 20.65
N GLN A 147 -38.25 15.43 19.51
CA GLN A 147 -39.46 16.13 19.09
C GLN A 147 -40.63 15.91 20.05
N ILE A 148 -40.89 14.66 20.47
CA ILE A 148 -41.93 14.38 21.47
C ILE A 148 -41.66 15.11 22.79
N LEU A 149 -40.40 15.16 23.23
CA LEU A 149 -40.01 15.86 24.44
C LEU A 149 -40.22 17.37 24.30
N GLN A 150 -39.84 17.94 23.15
CA GLN A 150 -40.05 19.35 22.84
C GLN A 150 -41.53 19.70 22.81
N ASP A 151 -42.36 18.91 22.11
CA ASP A 151 -43.81 19.09 22.07
C ASP A 151 -44.44 18.99 23.47
N ALA A 152 -43.97 18.05 24.31
CA ALA A 152 -44.44 17.90 25.68
C ALA A 152 -44.03 19.09 26.57
N MET A 153 -42.81 19.58 26.40
CA MET A 153 -42.26 20.72 27.14
C MET A 153 -42.98 22.02 26.78
N GLU A 154 -43.26 22.24 25.49
CA GLU A 154 -44.10 23.35 25.02
C GLU A 154 -45.52 23.29 25.61
N LEU A 155 -46.10 22.09 25.73
CA LEU A 155 -47.43 21.89 26.29
C LEU A 155 -47.50 22.11 27.81
N GLU A 156 -46.39 21.90 28.53
CA GLU A 156 -46.23 22.25 29.95
C GLU A 156 -45.90 23.74 30.17
N GLY A 157 -45.75 24.52 29.08
CA GLY A 157 -45.45 25.95 29.14
C GLY A 157 -43.98 26.27 29.44
N ALA A 158 -43.09 25.29 29.29
CA ALA A 158 -41.65 25.50 29.26
C ALA A 158 -41.26 25.71 27.79
N THR A 159 -41.15 26.96 27.36
CA THR A 159 -40.58 27.28 26.05
C THR A 159 -39.06 27.08 26.13
N MET A 160 -38.46 26.41 25.15
CA MET A 160 -37.00 26.22 25.12
C MET A 160 -36.26 27.59 25.04
N ASP A 161 -36.95 28.62 24.53
CA ASP A 161 -36.51 30.02 24.57
C ASP A 161 -36.25 30.52 26.01
N ASP A 162 -36.94 29.99 27.04
CA ASP A 162 -36.73 30.39 28.45
C ASP A 162 -35.51 29.71 29.10
N LEU A 163 -34.94 28.68 28.46
CA LEU A 163 -33.73 27.98 28.92
C LEU A 163 -32.46 28.44 28.20
N GLU A 164 -32.59 29.19 27.10
CA GLU A 164 -31.47 29.77 26.36
C GLU A 164 -31.12 31.20 26.79
N ASP A 165 -31.94 31.87 27.64
CA ASP A 165 -31.76 33.28 28.06
C ASP A 165 -31.27 33.48 29.51
N ASP A 166 -30.58 32.51 30.13
CA ASP A 166 -29.88 32.76 31.42
C ASP A 166 -28.47 32.18 31.43
N GLY A 167 -27.63 32.67 30.52
CA GLY A 167 -26.21 32.35 30.48
C GLY A 167 -25.51 32.95 29.26
N GLY A 168 -25.05 34.19 29.39
CA GLY A 168 -24.29 34.90 28.36
C GLY A 168 -23.07 34.12 27.83
N ASP A 169 -22.67 34.51 26.61
CA ASP A 169 -21.63 33.95 25.74
C ASP A 169 -21.98 32.63 25.03
N ASN A 170 -22.67 32.75 23.89
CA ASN A 170 -22.38 31.95 22.68
C ASN A 170 -23.03 32.57 21.43
N ALA A 171 -22.59 33.78 21.09
CA ALA A 171 -22.73 34.30 19.74
C ALA A 171 -21.69 33.60 18.83
N ASP A 172 -21.89 32.31 18.52
CA ASP A 172 -21.13 31.60 17.47
C ASP A 172 -21.69 30.23 17.03
N HIS A 173 -22.95 29.90 17.31
CA HIS A 173 -23.59 28.66 16.82
C HIS A 173 -24.77 28.88 15.84
N ALA A 174 -24.82 30.02 15.17
CA ALA A 174 -25.58 30.17 13.92
C ALA A 174 -24.80 29.62 12.71
N ALA A 175 -24.03 28.54 12.91
CA ALA A 175 -23.23 27.90 11.89
C ALA A 175 -23.93 26.60 11.45
N GLU A 176 -24.45 26.65 10.22
CA GLU A 176 -24.65 25.48 9.35
C GLU A 176 -25.87 24.58 9.64
N GLU A 177 -27.10 25.13 9.55
CA GLU A 177 -28.22 24.39 8.92
C GLU A 177 -28.04 24.35 7.39
N GLY A 178 -26.82 24.14 6.93
CA GLY A 178 -26.49 23.99 5.53
C GLY A 178 -26.82 22.58 5.10
N ASN A 179 -28.04 22.37 4.62
CA ASN A 179 -28.45 21.32 3.67
C ASN A 179 -27.51 20.10 3.62
N GLN A 180 -27.30 19.44 4.78
CA GLN A 180 -26.64 18.15 4.83
C GLN A 180 -27.68 17.19 4.28
N GLU A 181 -27.67 16.98 2.96
CA GLU A 181 -28.33 15.83 2.35
C GLU A 181 -27.96 14.62 3.22
N GLU A 182 -28.95 14.06 3.93
CA GLU A 182 -28.75 12.85 4.71
C GLU A 182 -28.15 11.84 3.74
N LEU A 183 -26.87 11.51 3.92
CA LEU A 183 -26.20 10.50 3.13
C LEU A 183 -26.84 9.16 3.49
N THR A 184 -27.91 8.81 2.77
CA THR A 184 -28.61 7.54 2.96
C THR A 184 -27.93 6.46 2.12
N LEU A 185 -27.74 5.29 2.69
CA LEU A 185 -27.28 4.11 1.96
C LEU A 185 -28.46 3.40 1.29
N ASP A 186 -29.24 4.10 0.46
CA ASP A 186 -30.47 3.57 -0.16
C ASP A 186 -30.24 2.31 -1.02
N TRP A 187 -29.01 2.16 -1.50
CA TRP A 187 -28.58 1.01 -2.29
C TRP A 187 -28.24 -0.23 -1.44
N PHE A 188 -28.01 -0.07 -0.13
CA PHE A 188 -27.65 -1.17 0.76
C PHE A 188 -28.91 -1.78 1.41
N LYS A 189 -29.27 -2.99 0.95
CA LYS A 189 -30.32 -3.79 1.57
C LYS A 189 -29.66 -4.82 2.49
N PRO A 190 -29.78 -4.71 3.82
CA PRO A 190 -29.23 -5.72 4.71
C PRO A 190 -29.91 -7.06 4.40
N VAL A 191 -29.12 -8.04 3.97
CA VAL A 191 -29.60 -9.41 3.82
C VAL A 191 -29.83 -9.94 5.22
N ALA A 192 -31.05 -10.40 5.51
CA ALA A 192 -31.36 -11.06 6.77
C ALA A 192 -30.40 -12.26 6.97
N GLU A 193 -29.95 -12.48 8.21
CA GLU A 193 -28.89 -13.43 8.60
C GLU A 193 -29.12 -14.92 8.23
N ASP A 194 -30.16 -15.25 7.44
CA ASP A 194 -30.57 -16.63 7.14
C ASP A 194 -30.19 -17.15 5.73
N GLU A 195 -29.56 -16.36 4.87
CA GLU A 195 -29.06 -16.87 3.57
C GLU A 195 -27.55 -17.11 3.60
N GLU A 196 -27.17 -18.40 3.62
CA GLU A 196 -25.78 -18.85 3.48
C GLU A 196 -25.10 -18.16 2.29
N PRO A 197 -23.84 -17.70 2.42
CA PRO A 197 -23.16 -16.99 1.35
C PRO A 197 -22.97 -17.93 0.16
N ALA A 198 -23.71 -17.67 -0.92
CA ALA A 198 -23.62 -18.39 -2.17
C ALA A 198 -22.15 -18.44 -2.63
N THR A 199 -21.55 -19.63 -2.57
CA THR A 199 -20.20 -19.87 -3.07
C THR A 199 -20.22 -19.69 -4.59
N LYS A 200 -20.00 -18.48 -5.08
CA LYS A 200 -19.71 -18.24 -6.49
C LYS A 200 -18.35 -18.87 -6.78
N LYS A 201 -18.39 -20.11 -7.30
CA LYS A 201 -17.22 -20.79 -7.86
C LYS A 201 -16.81 -20.02 -9.12
N THR A 202 -15.81 -19.17 -9.01
CA THR A 202 -15.11 -18.61 -10.17
C THR A 202 -14.30 -19.73 -10.82
N ARG A 203 -14.71 -20.12 -12.02
CA ARG A 203 -13.93 -20.97 -12.92
C ARG A 203 -12.90 -20.07 -13.58
N VAL A 204 -11.62 -20.35 -13.34
CA VAL A 204 -10.51 -19.73 -14.08
C VAL A 204 -10.25 -20.60 -15.30
N GLU A 205 -10.39 -20.03 -16.50
CA GLU A 205 -9.89 -20.61 -17.76
C GLU A 205 -8.47 -20.10 -18.04
#